data_AF-A0A7V3AE46-F1
#
_entry.id   AF-A0A7V3AE46-F1
#
_cell.length_a   1.000
_cell.length_b   1.000
_cell.length_c   1.000
_cell.angle_alpha   90.00
_cell.angle_beta   90.00
_cell.angle_gamma   90.00
#
_symmetry.space_group_name_H-M   'P 1'
#
loop_
_entity.id
_entity.type
_entity.pdbx_description
1 polymer ?
#
loop_
_entity_poly.entity_id
_entity_poly.type
_entity_poly.pdbx_seq_one_letter_code
_entity_poly.pdbx_strand_id
1 'polypeptide(L)'
;MKCERIGWTFLLACAFAAGGLPTACGGESGGSPTLAVRLEFLKGYHSWSPRERREAANLLTLPQYRNDPQVGAALFDMALNDRDPEIRLSSFVALCGWRDLDGRLAWNLARLFKLELEPANKPRMAQAMTQLKFKTDPLNALIAYTFSPGVDHPNFGGDRRYGWTGRSVGPDWWQSENFRILLDAINKLGGKRFVPANYTSRQVIDWWRLNAIDFQEDDRKLARQLRETGESAPVLASVAPDPERPADPRLAEMFERLEKEAAEARRTESAGKKGAGNAPMKEEDLE
;
A
#
# COMPACT_ATOMS: atom_id res chain seq x y z
N MET A 1 27.47 8.67 -27.85
CA MET A 1 26.20 8.16 -27.28
C MET A 1 26.46 7.62 -25.88
N LYS A 2 26.25 8.46 -24.86
CA LYS A 2 26.29 8.06 -23.45
C LYS A 2 24.95 8.46 -22.85
N CYS A 3 24.24 7.49 -22.29
CA CYS A 3 22.91 7.64 -21.73
C CYS A 3 23.07 8.07 -20.26
N GLU A 4 22.68 9.31 -19.96
CA GLU A 4 22.62 9.83 -18.59
C GLU A 4 21.40 9.24 -17.87
N ARG A 5 21.65 8.47 -16.82
CA ARG A 5 20.63 8.07 -15.84
C ARG A 5 20.42 9.24 -14.88
N ILE A 6 19.29 9.93 -15.06
CA ILE A 6 18.76 10.91 -14.10
C ILE A 6 18.25 10.13 -12.89
N GLY A 7 19.04 10.11 -11.81
CA GLY A 7 18.65 9.57 -10.52
C GLY A 7 17.77 10.55 -9.76
N TRP A 8 16.50 10.21 -9.56
CA TRP A 8 15.61 10.87 -8.61
C TRP A 8 15.77 10.22 -7.24
N THR A 9 16.41 10.92 -6.31
CA THR A 9 16.27 10.73 -4.86
C THR A 9 16.31 12.10 -4.22
N PHE A 10 15.14 12.67 -3.93
CA PHE A 10 15.00 13.83 -3.06
C PHE A 10 13.82 13.61 -2.08
N LEU A 11 14.19 13.64 -0.80
CA LEU A 11 13.45 14.07 0.38
C LEU A 11 12.31 13.20 0.95
N LEU A 12 12.69 12.35 1.90
CA LEU A 12 11.94 12.15 3.14
C LEU A 12 12.13 13.41 4.01
N ALA A 13 11.09 14.22 4.18
CA ALA A 13 11.10 15.34 5.13
C ALA A 13 9.71 15.61 5.73
N CYS A 14 9.77 15.94 7.03
CA CYS A 14 8.76 16.48 7.95
C CYS A 14 7.88 15.50 8.73
N ALA A 15 7.67 15.65 10.04
CA ALA A 15 8.44 16.21 11.16
C ALA A 15 7.62 15.87 12.43
N PHE A 16 8.31 15.47 13.49
CA PHE A 16 7.79 15.42 14.85
C PHE A 16 8.00 16.77 15.54
N ALA A 17 7.00 17.22 16.30
CA ALA A 17 7.19 18.17 17.38
C ALA A 17 6.36 17.72 18.59
N ALA A 18 7.03 17.42 19.69
CA ALA A 18 6.41 17.18 20.98
C ALA A 18 6.20 18.51 21.72
N GLY A 19 5.12 18.63 22.48
CA GLY A 19 4.96 19.73 23.45
C GLY A 19 3.71 19.59 24.32
N GLY A 20 3.95 19.34 25.62
CA GLY A 20 3.08 19.82 26.70
C GLY A 20 2.13 18.82 27.35
N LEU A 21 2.51 18.32 28.53
CA LEU A 21 1.61 17.74 29.53
C LEU A 21 0.42 18.67 29.83
N PRO A 22 -0.76 18.10 30.11
CA PRO A 22 -1.33 18.32 31.43
C PRO A 22 -1.52 16.98 32.16
N THR A 23 -1.07 16.97 33.41
CA THR A 23 -1.51 16.04 34.44
C THR A 23 -3.03 16.04 34.55
N ALA A 24 -3.70 14.92 34.19
CA ALA A 24 -4.73 14.25 34.98
C ALA A 24 -5.50 13.19 34.15
N CYS A 25 -5.56 11.98 34.71
CA CYS A 25 -6.61 10.97 34.57
C CYS A 25 -6.86 10.28 33.21
N GLY A 26 -6.33 9.06 33.10
CA GLY A 26 -7.05 7.88 32.59
C GLY A 26 -7.43 7.86 31.11
N GLY A 27 -6.59 7.25 30.28
CA GLY A 27 -6.96 6.84 28.91
C GLY A 27 -5.85 6.01 28.30
N GLU A 28 -6.16 4.78 27.90
CA GLU A 28 -5.23 3.76 27.40
C GLU A 28 -4.31 4.29 26.29
N SER A 29 -3.00 4.17 26.51
CA SER A 29 -1.97 4.57 25.55
C SER A 29 -2.01 3.67 24.31
N GLY A 30 -2.47 4.22 23.19
CA GLY A 30 -2.19 3.66 21.86
C GLY A 30 -0.67 3.69 21.61
N GLY A 31 -0.02 2.56 21.84
CA GLY A 31 1.43 2.44 21.82
C GLY A 31 2.01 2.60 20.41
N SER A 32 2.80 3.65 20.23
CA SER A 32 3.89 3.70 19.24
C SER A 32 4.62 2.34 19.18
N PRO A 33 5.01 1.80 18.01
CA PRO A 33 5.78 0.58 17.94
C PRO A 33 7.00 0.73 18.84
N THR A 34 7.26 -0.35 19.57
CA THR A 34 8.44 -0.43 20.43
C THR A 34 9.67 -0.15 19.57
N LEU A 35 10.66 0.53 20.15
CA LEU A 35 11.93 0.83 19.47
C LEU A 35 12.54 -0.42 18.81
N ALA A 36 12.35 -1.59 19.43
CA ALA A 36 12.73 -2.89 18.90
C ALA A 36 12.08 -3.21 17.53
N VAL A 37 10.77 -3.04 17.39
CA VAL A 37 10.05 -3.32 16.13
C VAL A 37 10.45 -2.35 15.03
N ARG A 38 10.70 -1.08 15.39
CA ARG A 38 11.22 -0.09 14.43
C ARG A 38 12.61 -0.46 13.91
N LEU A 39 13.50 -0.90 14.81
CA LEU A 39 14.84 -1.34 14.42
C LEU A 39 14.81 -2.63 13.58
N GLU A 40 13.94 -3.57 13.91
CA GLU A 40 13.75 -4.80 13.15
C GLU A 40 13.22 -4.52 11.74
N PHE A 41 12.23 -3.63 11.63
CA PHE A 41 11.75 -3.14 10.34
C PHE A 41 12.87 -2.51 9.52
N LEU A 42 13.62 -1.55 10.07
CA LEU A 42 14.69 -0.86 9.33
C LEU A 42 15.78 -1.84 8.88
N LYS A 43 16.15 -2.82 9.72
CA LYS A 43 17.13 -3.85 9.37
C LYS A 43 16.65 -4.72 8.20
N GLY A 44 15.42 -5.22 8.26
CA GLY A 44 14.90 -6.11 7.22
C GLY A 44 14.49 -5.37 5.94
N TYR A 45 13.93 -4.16 6.04
CA TYR A 45 13.42 -3.40 4.90
C TYR A 45 14.53 -2.85 3.98
N HIS A 46 15.72 -2.58 4.52
CA HIS A 46 16.90 -2.21 3.74
C HIS A 46 17.72 -3.41 3.25
N SER A 47 17.27 -4.65 3.54
CA SER A 47 17.92 -5.85 3.01
C SER A 47 17.77 -5.94 1.49
N TRP A 48 18.77 -6.53 0.84
CA TRP A 48 18.69 -6.90 -0.58
C TRP A 48 17.79 -8.11 -0.82
N SER A 49 17.45 -8.87 0.22
CA SER A 49 16.58 -10.03 0.16
C SER A 49 15.11 -9.61 0.07
N PRO A 50 14.39 -9.92 -1.03
CA PRO A 50 12.96 -9.60 -1.14
C PRO A 50 12.13 -10.24 -0.01
N ARG A 51 12.57 -11.43 0.44
CA ARG A 51 11.91 -12.14 1.54
C ARG A 51 12.00 -11.36 2.85
N GLU A 52 13.19 -10.91 3.23
CA GLU A 52 13.40 -10.15 4.46
C GLU A 52 12.68 -8.80 4.43
N ARG A 53 12.63 -8.16 3.26
CA ARG A 53 11.86 -6.93 3.07
C ARG A 53 10.36 -7.13 3.28
N ARG A 54 9.80 -8.25 2.76
CA ARG A 54 8.40 -8.61 2.99
C ARG A 54 8.11 -8.93 4.44
N GLU A 55 8.99 -9.72 5.08
CA GLU A 55 8.86 -10.04 6.51
C GLU A 55 8.87 -8.76 7.36
N ALA A 56 9.79 -7.83 7.07
CA ALA A 56 9.83 -6.52 7.71
C ALA A 56 8.57 -5.69 7.46
N ALA A 57 8.11 -5.57 6.21
CA ALA A 57 6.90 -4.83 5.87
C ALA A 57 5.66 -5.41 6.57
N ASN A 58 5.57 -6.74 6.69
CA ASN A 58 4.47 -7.42 7.37
C ASN A 58 4.39 -7.08 8.87
N LEU A 59 5.51 -6.76 9.53
CA LEU A 59 5.49 -6.30 10.94
C LEU A 59 4.64 -5.04 11.11
N LEU A 60 4.67 -4.14 10.12
CA LEU A 60 3.91 -2.89 10.14
C LEU A 60 2.41 -3.07 9.84
N THR A 61 2.01 -4.23 9.33
CA THR A 61 0.60 -4.55 9.02
C THR A 61 -0.19 -5.06 10.23
N LEU A 62 0.48 -5.26 11.36
CA LEU A 62 -0.15 -5.84 12.55
C LEU A 62 -1.22 -4.91 13.15
N PRO A 63 -2.36 -5.44 13.65
CA PRO A 63 -3.48 -4.63 14.11
C PRO A 63 -3.14 -3.61 15.19
N GLN A 64 -2.17 -3.91 16.08
CA GLN A 64 -1.77 -2.98 17.15
C GLN A 64 -1.19 -1.66 16.63
N TYR A 65 -0.73 -1.59 15.38
CA TYR A 65 -0.14 -0.38 14.79
C TYR A 65 -1.11 0.43 13.92
N ARG A 66 -2.37 -0.01 13.81
CA ARG A 66 -3.39 0.62 12.96
C ARG A 66 -3.70 2.08 13.32
N ASN A 67 -3.37 2.49 14.55
CA ASN A 67 -3.57 3.86 15.04
C ASN A 67 -2.25 4.66 15.12
N ASP A 68 -1.10 4.15 14.68
CA ASP A 68 0.14 4.94 14.69
C ASP A 68 0.32 5.70 13.38
N PRO A 69 0.20 7.05 13.36
CA PRO A 69 0.33 7.82 12.13
C PRO A 69 1.66 7.63 11.38
N GLN A 70 2.77 7.31 12.07
CA GLN A 70 4.05 7.04 11.42
C GLN A 70 4.06 5.72 10.66
N VAL A 71 3.43 4.69 11.24
CA VAL A 71 3.28 3.40 10.56
C VAL A 71 2.42 3.58 9.32
N GLY A 72 1.40 4.45 9.39
CA GLY A 72 0.54 4.78 8.26
C GLY A 72 1.31 5.46 7.15
N ALA A 73 2.14 6.45 7.50
CA ALA A 73 3.01 7.12 6.54
C ALA A 73 3.99 6.14 5.87
N ALA A 74 4.61 5.25 6.64
CA ALA A 74 5.50 4.22 6.10
C ALA A 74 4.77 3.24 5.17
N LEU A 75 3.59 2.75 5.56
CA LEU A 75 2.76 1.88 4.71
C LEU A 75 2.33 2.61 3.42
N PHE A 76 2.02 3.89 3.48
CA PHE A 76 1.68 4.68 2.29
C PHE A 76 2.86 4.82 1.33
N ASP A 77 4.06 5.11 1.84
CA ASP A 77 5.26 5.18 1.03
C ASP A 77 5.58 3.83 0.38
N MET A 78 5.51 2.75 1.15
CA MET A 78 5.68 1.40 0.63
C MET A 78 4.63 1.05 -0.44
N ALA A 79 3.36 1.38 -0.22
CA ALA A 79 2.29 1.13 -1.18
C ALA A 79 2.50 1.89 -2.51
N LEU A 80 3.11 3.08 -2.46
CA LEU A 80 3.31 3.94 -3.61
C LEU A 80 4.61 3.62 -4.37
N ASN A 81 5.72 3.46 -3.65
CA ASN A 81 7.07 3.56 -4.20
C ASN A 81 7.85 2.25 -4.16
N ASP A 82 7.37 1.22 -3.44
CA ASP A 82 8.11 -0.02 -3.30
C ASP A 82 8.23 -0.77 -4.63
N ARG A 83 9.43 -1.31 -4.91
CA ARG A 83 9.72 -2.05 -6.15
C ARG A 83 9.04 -3.43 -6.20
N ASP A 84 8.81 -4.06 -5.04
CA ASP A 84 8.20 -5.37 -4.93
C ASP A 84 6.67 -5.24 -4.92
N PRO A 85 5.95 -5.78 -5.92
CA PRO A 85 4.49 -5.69 -6.00
C PRO A 85 3.79 -6.31 -4.79
N GLU A 86 4.36 -7.33 -4.15
CA GLU A 86 3.74 -7.95 -2.97
C GLU A 86 3.81 -7.04 -1.74
N ILE A 87 4.87 -6.23 -1.60
CA ILE A 87 4.99 -5.24 -0.53
C ILE A 87 4.02 -4.07 -0.77
N ARG A 88 3.88 -3.63 -2.02
CA ARG A 88 2.86 -2.62 -2.36
C ARG A 88 1.47 -3.11 -2.01
N LEU A 89 1.14 -4.34 -2.40
CA LEU A 89 -0.14 -4.97 -2.11
C LEU A 89 -0.38 -5.14 -0.61
N SER A 90 0.57 -5.69 0.14
CA SER A 90 0.39 -5.92 1.58
C SER A 90 0.18 -4.61 2.33
N SER A 91 0.94 -3.56 1.96
CA SER A 91 0.81 -2.23 2.52
C SER A 91 -0.54 -1.61 2.18
N PHE A 92 -1.00 -1.75 0.93
CA PHE A 92 -2.33 -1.31 0.51
C PHE A 92 -3.46 -2.01 1.31
N VAL A 93 -3.40 -3.33 1.42
CA VAL A 93 -4.40 -4.12 2.16
C VAL A 93 -4.43 -3.73 3.64
N ALA A 94 -3.26 -3.51 4.24
CA ALA A 94 -3.16 -3.04 5.61
C ALA A 94 -3.88 -1.69 5.78
N LEU A 95 -3.59 -0.73 4.89
CA LEU A 95 -4.21 0.59 4.88
C LEU A 95 -5.73 0.56 4.67
N CYS A 96 -6.29 -0.39 3.92
CA CYS A 96 -7.75 -0.52 3.78
C CYS A 96 -8.47 -0.77 5.12
N GLY A 97 -7.77 -1.34 6.11
CA GLY A 97 -8.30 -1.53 7.45
C GLY A 97 -8.18 -0.31 8.36
N TRP A 98 -7.50 0.75 7.93
CA TRP A 98 -7.22 1.91 8.78
C TRP A 98 -8.46 2.78 8.99
N ARG A 99 -8.42 3.51 10.10
CA ARG A 99 -9.49 4.43 10.44
C ARG A 99 -9.44 5.64 9.50
N ASP A 100 -10.55 5.88 8.82
CA ASP A 100 -10.77 7.06 7.99
C ASP A 100 -11.85 7.92 8.64
N LEU A 101 -11.57 9.21 8.84
CA LEU A 101 -12.49 10.16 9.48
C LEU A 101 -13.16 11.09 8.46
N ASP A 102 -12.52 11.32 7.32
CA ASP A 102 -12.95 12.35 6.37
C ASP A 102 -12.89 11.91 4.90
N GLY A 103 -12.57 10.65 4.63
CA GLY A 103 -12.52 10.08 3.29
C GLY A 103 -11.17 10.23 2.60
N ARG A 104 -10.18 10.89 3.23
CA ARG A 104 -8.86 11.10 2.61
C ARG A 104 -8.11 9.79 2.39
N LEU A 105 -8.22 8.84 3.33
CA LEU A 105 -7.60 7.53 3.18
C LEU A 105 -8.25 6.76 2.02
N ALA A 106 -9.59 6.74 1.95
CA ALA A 106 -10.31 6.11 0.84
C ALA A 106 -9.95 6.72 -0.52
N TRP A 107 -9.82 8.06 -0.59
CA TRP A 107 -9.35 8.76 -1.79
C TRP A 107 -7.91 8.38 -2.17
N ASN A 108 -6.99 8.39 -1.21
CA ASN A 108 -5.60 8.00 -1.44
C ASN A 108 -5.48 6.55 -1.91
N LEU A 109 -6.24 5.62 -1.31
CA LEU A 109 -6.27 4.22 -1.73
C LEU A 109 -6.89 4.06 -3.12
N ALA A 110 -7.95 4.79 -3.44
CA ALA A 110 -8.49 4.81 -4.81
C ALA A 110 -7.45 5.29 -5.84
N ARG A 111 -6.59 6.24 -5.47
CA ARG A 111 -5.46 6.70 -6.30
C ARG A 111 -4.36 5.66 -6.42
N LEU A 112 -3.93 5.04 -5.31
CA LEU A 112 -2.96 3.94 -5.33
C LEU A 112 -3.44 2.76 -6.17
N PHE A 113 -4.73 2.43 -6.06
CA PHE A 113 -5.36 1.41 -6.90
C PHE A 113 -5.23 1.74 -8.38
N LYS A 114 -5.42 3.01 -8.79
CA LYS A 114 -5.22 3.41 -10.20
C LYS A 114 -3.75 3.32 -10.62
N LEU A 115 -2.83 3.74 -9.75
CA LEU A 115 -1.39 3.80 -10.02
C LEU A 115 -0.67 2.44 -9.95
N GLU A 116 -1.29 1.41 -9.37
CA GLU A 116 -0.69 0.08 -9.30
C GLU A 116 -0.29 -0.41 -10.69
N LEU A 117 0.98 -0.75 -10.81
CA LEU A 117 1.66 -1.16 -12.03
C LEU A 117 1.47 -2.65 -12.33
N GLU A 118 1.25 -3.47 -11.29
CA GLU A 118 1.06 -4.91 -11.42
C GLU A 118 -0.43 -5.25 -11.54
N PRO A 119 -0.93 -5.65 -12.72
CA PRO A 119 -2.36 -5.96 -12.91
C PRO A 119 -2.84 -7.11 -12.02
N ALA A 120 -1.96 -8.06 -11.67
CA ALA A 120 -2.29 -9.18 -10.79
C ALA A 120 -2.68 -8.76 -9.37
N ASN A 121 -2.28 -7.56 -8.92
CA ASN A 121 -2.66 -7.04 -7.60
C ASN A 121 -4.09 -6.49 -7.55
N LYS A 122 -4.63 -6.03 -8.68
CA LYS A 122 -5.90 -5.28 -8.74
C LYS A 122 -7.09 -6.06 -8.16
N PRO A 123 -7.29 -7.37 -8.42
CA PRO A 123 -8.38 -8.13 -7.81
C PRO A 123 -8.31 -8.14 -6.28
N ARG A 124 -7.12 -8.33 -5.71
CA ARG A 124 -6.91 -8.36 -4.25
C ARG A 124 -7.07 -6.97 -3.62
N MET A 125 -6.57 -5.93 -4.29
CA MET A 125 -6.81 -4.54 -3.86
C MET A 125 -8.29 -4.19 -3.88
N ALA A 126 -9.03 -4.59 -4.92
CA ALA A 126 -10.47 -4.36 -5.03
C ALA A 126 -11.25 -5.02 -3.89
N GLN A 127 -10.91 -6.27 -3.55
CA GLN A 127 -11.48 -6.96 -2.39
C GLN A 127 -11.16 -6.24 -1.08
N ALA A 128 -9.95 -5.74 -0.90
CA ALA A 128 -9.59 -5.00 0.31
C ALA A 128 -10.34 -3.66 0.43
N MET A 129 -10.55 -2.96 -0.68
CA MET A 129 -11.29 -1.71 -0.73
C MET A 129 -12.75 -1.84 -0.27
N THR A 130 -13.34 -3.05 -0.25
CA THR A 130 -14.71 -3.25 0.28
C THR A 130 -14.81 -3.03 1.79
N GLN A 131 -13.68 -2.92 2.50
CA GLN A 131 -13.62 -2.60 3.93
C GLN A 131 -13.73 -1.10 4.21
N LEU A 132 -13.58 -0.25 3.19
CA LEU A 132 -13.61 1.19 3.33
C LEU A 132 -15.02 1.69 3.65
N LYS A 133 -15.10 2.62 4.62
CA LYS A 133 -16.37 3.25 4.99
C LYS A 133 -16.85 4.26 3.94
N PHE A 134 -15.91 5.05 3.41
CA PHE A 134 -16.17 6.02 2.34
C PHE A 134 -16.10 5.31 0.99
N LYS A 135 -17.12 5.50 0.16
CA LYS A 135 -17.37 4.60 -0.98
C LYS A 135 -17.17 5.26 -2.33
N THR A 136 -17.33 6.57 -2.41
CA THR A 136 -17.38 7.29 -3.69
C THR A 136 -16.10 7.11 -4.51
N ASP A 137 -14.94 7.44 -3.93
CA ASP A 137 -13.67 7.35 -4.63
C ASP A 137 -13.26 5.90 -4.95
N PRO A 138 -13.40 4.94 -4.01
CA PRO A 138 -13.21 3.53 -4.31
C PRO A 138 -14.06 3.02 -5.47
N LEU A 139 -15.37 3.31 -5.47
CA LEU A 139 -16.28 2.90 -6.54
C LEU A 139 -15.90 3.54 -7.88
N ASN A 140 -15.61 4.84 -7.88
CA ASN A 140 -15.12 5.55 -9.07
C ASN A 140 -13.88 4.86 -9.66
N ALA A 141 -12.90 4.53 -8.83
CA ALA A 141 -11.68 3.88 -9.27
C ALA A 141 -11.91 2.47 -9.81
N LEU A 142 -12.74 1.67 -9.11
CA LEU A 142 -13.08 0.32 -9.53
C LEU A 142 -13.85 0.29 -10.84
N ILE A 143 -14.87 1.13 -10.98
CA ILE A 143 -15.68 1.21 -12.21
C ILE A 143 -14.81 1.70 -13.36
N ALA A 144 -14.00 2.75 -13.14
CA ALA A 144 -13.09 3.26 -14.16
C ALA A 144 -12.12 2.16 -14.61
N TYR A 145 -11.46 1.44 -13.70
CA TYR A 145 -10.53 0.37 -14.07
C TYR A 145 -11.24 -0.79 -14.76
N THR A 146 -12.30 -1.32 -14.13
CA THR A 146 -12.99 -2.53 -14.60
C THR A 146 -13.54 -2.36 -16.00
N PHE A 147 -14.03 -1.16 -16.35
CA PHE A 147 -14.68 -0.87 -17.63
C PHE A 147 -13.91 0.16 -18.47
N SER A 148 -12.60 0.32 -18.23
CA SER A 148 -11.75 1.14 -19.08
C SER A 148 -11.58 0.52 -20.46
N PRO A 149 -11.56 1.33 -21.53
CA PRO A 149 -11.13 0.87 -22.84
C PRO A 149 -9.74 0.22 -22.74
N GLY A 150 -9.61 -1.04 -23.17
CA GLY A 150 -8.34 -1.78 -23.12
C GLY A 150 -8.19 -2.77 -21.96
N VAL A 151 -9.15 -2.84 -21.04
CA VAL A 151 -9.28 -4.01 -20.16
C VAL A 151 -10.08 -5.06 -20.92
N ASP A 152 -9.45 -6.19 -21.24
CA ASP A 152 -10.10 -7.30 -21.93
C ASP A 152 -11.28 -7.80 -21.08
N HIS A 153 -12.48 -7.49 -21.55
CA HIS A 153 -13.70 -7.99 -20.97
C HIS A 153 -13.90 -9.43 -21.40
N PRO A 154 -14.30 -10.33 -20.50
CA PRO A 154 -14.63 -11.69 -20.89
C PRO A 154 -15.76 -11.63 -21.90
N ASN A 155 -15.60 -12.30 -23.05
CA ASN A 155 -16.70 -12.40 -23.99
C ASN A 155 -17.76 -13.35 -23.40
N PHE A 156 -18.84 -12.79 -22.83
CA PHE A 156 -19.98 -13.57 -22.36
C PHE A 156 -20.95 -13.91 -23.52
N GLY A 157 -20.66 -13.44 -24.74
CA GLY A 157 -21.44 -13.63 -25.97
C GLY A 157 -20.74 -14.56 -26.95
N GLY A 158 -20.92 -15.86 -26.77
CA GLY A 158 -20.52 -16.87 -27.73
C GLY A 158 -21.25 -18.16 -27.45
N ASP A 159 -22.19 -18.50 -28.33
CA ASP A 159 -22.91 -19.76 -28.41
C ASP A 159 -22.00 -20.94 -28.02
N ARG A 160 -22.37 -21.71 -26.97
CA ARG A 160 -21.71 -22.98 -26.62
C ARG A 160 -22.05 -24.08 -27.64
N ARG A 161 -22.02 -23.74 -28.92
CA ARG A 161 -22.21 -24.68 -30.01
C ARG A 161 -20.85 -25.01 -30.60
N TYR A 162 -20.44 -26.24 -30.27
CA TYR A 162 -19.41 -27.05 -30.91
C TYR A 162 -17.95 -26.68 -30.64
N GLY A 163 -17.35 -27.51 -29.78
CA GLY A 163 -15.92 -27.59 -29.54
C GLY A 163 -15.61 -28.59 -28.44
N TRP A 164 -16.17 -29.80 -28.52
CA TRP A 164 -15.87 -30.94 -27.64
C TRP A 164 -14.48 -31.50 -27.99
N THR A 165 -13.46 -30.64 -27.92
CA THR A 165 -12.04 -31.01 -28.00
C THR A 165 -11.31 -30.25 -26.91
N GLY A 166 -10.91 -31.01 -25.89
CA GLY A 166 -10.13 -30.67 -24.70
C GLY A 166 -9.54 -29.27 -24.52
N ARG A 167 -9.79 -28.71 -23.32
CA ARG A 167 -8.96 -27.70 -22.66
C ARG A 167 -8.62 -26.44 -23.49
N SER A 168 -9.58 -25.53 -23.57
CA SER A 168 -9.21 -24.10 -23.58
C SER A 168 -9.08 -23.62 -22.13
N VAL A 169 -7.97 -23.97 -21.48
CA VAL A 169 -7.49 -23.30 -20.25
C VAL A 169 -6.71 -22.05 -20.69
N GLY A 170 -7.32 -21.23 -21.54
CA GLY A 170 -6.70 -20.06 -22.18
C GLY A 170 -6.93 -18.75 -21.39
N PRO A 171 -6.28 -17.63 -21.79
CA PRO A 171 -6.33 -16.31 -21.13
C PRO A 171 -7.71 -15.85 -20.65
N ASP A 172 -8.78 -16.27 -21.35
CA ASP A 172 -10.18 -15.96 -21.07
C ASP A 172 -10.68 -16.37 -19.67
N TRP A 173 -10.18 -17.46 -19.08
CA TRP A 173 -10.64 -17.88 -17.74
C TRP A 173 -10.10 -16.96 -16.63
N TRP A 174 -8.85 -16.54 -16.74
CA TRP A 174 -8.21 -15.65 -15.78
C TRP A 174 -8.82 -14.24 -15.86
N GLN A 175 -9.10 -13.76 -17.08
CA GLN A 175 -9.83 -12.52 -17.30
C GLN A 175 -11.26 -12.60 -16.74
N SER A 176 -11.95 -13.74 -16.95
CA SER A 176 -13.29 -13.98 -16.38
C SER A 176 -13.30 -13.93 -14.85
N GLU A 177 -12.30 -14.54 -14.22
CA GLU A 177 -12.23 -14.57 -12.76
C GLU A 177 -11.91 -13.21 -12.16
N ASN A 178 -10.90 -12.52 -12.70
CA ASN A 178 -10.58 -11.17 -12.26
C ASN A 178 -11.75 -10.20 -12.45
N PHE A 179 -12.46 -10.30 -13.59
CA PHE A 179 -13.67 -9.52 -13.82
C PHE A 179 -14.74 -9.80 -12.76
N ARG A 180 -14.98 -11.07 -12.42
CA ARG A 180 -15.94 -11.43 -11.36
C ARG A 180 -15.54 -10.87 -10.00
N ILE A 181 -14.27 -10.93 -9.65
CA ILE A 181 -13.76 -10.36 -8.39
C ILE A 181 -13.96 -8.85 -8.36
N LEU A 182 -13.61 -8.14 -9.43
CA LEU A 182 -13.81 -6.69 -9.54
C LEU A 182 -15.29 -6.32 -9.48
N LEU A 183 -16.15 -7.05 -10.19
CA LEU A 183 -17.61 -6.84 -10.17
C LEU A 183 -18.19 -7.12 -8.79
N ASP A 184 -17.73 -8.15 -8.09
CA ASP A 184 -18.15 -8.45 -6.71
C ASP A 184 -17.76 -7.33 -5.76
N ALA A 185 -16.56 -6.75 -5.89
CA ALA A 185 -16.15 -5.59 -5.11
C ALA A 185 -17.05 -4.36 -5.39
N ILE A 186 -17.39 -4.10 -6.67
CA ILE A 186 -18.35 -3.05 -7.05
C ILE A 186 -19.72 -3.33 -6.43
N ASN A 187 -20.20 -4.57 -6.49
CA ASN A 187 -21.49 -4.96 -5.92
C ASN A 187 -21.53 -4.73 -4.41
N LYS A 188 -20.48 -5.13 -3.68
CA LYS A 188 -20.35 -4.97 -2.23
C LYS A 188 -20.31 -3.52 -1.80
N LEU A 189 -19.48 -2.70 -2.46
CA LEU A 189 -19.39 -1.27 -2.15
C LEU A 189 -20.67 -0.52 -2.52
N GLY A 190 -21.19 -0.79 -3.71
CA GLY A 190 -22.36 -0.12 -4.27
C GLY A 190 -23.70 -0.58 -3.69
N GLY A 191 -23.74 -1.68 -2.93
CA GLY A 191 -25.00 -2.25 -2.42
C GLY A 191 -25.96 -2.69 -3.53
N LYS A 192 -25.47 -2.90 -4.75
CA LYS A 192 -26.25 -3.27 -5.94
C LYS A 192 -25.72 -4.58 -6.50
N ARG A 193 -26.61 -5.48 -6.90
CA ARG A 193 -26.22 -6.75 -7.51
C ARG A 193 -26.26 -6.67 -9.03
N PHE A 194 -25.09 -6.67 -9.65
CA PHE A 194 -24.92 -6.88 -11.08
C PHE A 194 -24.47 -8.31 -11.35
N VAL A 195 -25.03 -8.92 -12.39
CA VAL A 195 -24.65 -10.27 -12.85
C VAL A 195 -23.65 -10.12 -14.01
N PRO A 196 -22.58 -10.94 -14.09
CA PRO A 196 -21.68 -10.96 -15.24
C PRO A 196 -22.42 -11.31 -16.55
N ALA A 197 -22.43 -10.38 -17.51
CA ALA A 197 -23.06 -10.48 -18.82
C ALA A 197 -22.47 -9.43 -19.79
N ASN A 198 -22.78 -9.54 -21.09
CA ASN A 198 -22.28 -8.61 -22.11
C ASN A 198 -22.67 -7.14 -21.88
N TYR A 199 -23.83 -6.91 -21.24
CA TYR A 199 -24.36 -5.57 -20.99
C TYR A 199 -24.05 -5.05 -19.57
N THR A 200 -23.30 -5.82 -18.76
CA THR A 200 -23.01 -5.45 -17.37
C THR A 200 -22.24 -4.13 -17.28
N SER A 201 -21.31 -3.88 -18.19
CA SER A 201 -20.55 -2.63 -18.23
C SER A 201 -21.47 -1.41 -18.35
N ARG A 202 -22.39 -1.44 -19.32
CA ARG A 202 -23.38 -0.39 -19.51
C ARG A 202 -24.29 -0.23 -18.30
N GLN A 203 -24.79 -1.34 -17.74
CA GLN A 203 -25.63 -1.31 -16.54
C GLN A 203 -24.93 -0.65 -15.35
N VAL A 204 -23.67 -1.01 -15.10
CA VAL A 204 -22.89 -0.45 -13.99
C VAL A 204 -22.61 1.04 -14.22
N ILE A 205 -22.17 1.42 -15.43
CA ILE A 205 -21.84 2.82 -15.77
C ILE A 205 -23.09 3.70 -15.68
N ASP A 206 -24.21 3.27 -16.25
CA ASP A 206 -25.46 4.03 -16.23
C ASP A 206 -26.02 4.14 -14.80
N TRP A 207 -25.98 3.05 -14.03
CA TRP A 207 -26.34 3.09 -12.60
C TRP A 207 -25.44 4.07 -11.83
N TRP A 208 -24.13 4.00 -12.02
CA TRP A 208 -23.21 4.87 -11.29
C TRP A 208 -23.42 6.34 -11.63
N ARG A 209 -23.63 6.69 -12.90
CA ARG A 209 -23.97 8.06 -13.33
C ARG A 209 -25.19 8.63 -12.62
N LEU A 210 -26.19 7.79 -12.35
CA LEU A 210 -27.42 8.20 -11.68
C LEU A 210 -27.27 8.31 -10.16
N ASN A 211 -26.37 7.54 -9.54
CA ASN A 211 -26.27 7.40 -8.09
C ASN A 211 -25.02 8.10 -7.50
N ALA A 212 -24.06 8.51 -8.30
CA ALA A 212 -22.78 9.06 -7.80
C ALA A 212 -22.95 10.27 -6.88
N ILE A 213 -23.97 11.09 -7.11
CA ILE A 213 -24.28 12.26 -6.26
C ILE A 213 -24.75 11.80 -4.88
N ASP A 214 -25.62 10.80 -4.80
CA ASP A 214 -26.13 10.26 -3.53
C ASP A 214 -24.99 9.67 -2.69
N PHE A 215 -24.08 8.92 -3.32
CA PHE A 215 -22.89 8.41 -2.64
C PHE A 215 -21.98 9.53 -2.11
N GLN A 216 -21.80 10.62 -2.88
CA GLN A 216 -21.03 11.78 -2.42
C GLN A 216 -21.68 12.47 -1.23
N GLU A 217 -23.01 12.59 -1.24
CA GLU A 217 -23.75 13.16 -0.11
C GLU A 217 -23.67 12.28 1.13
N ASP A 218 -23.79 10.97 0.98
CA ASP A 218 -23.67 10.02 2.08
C ASP A 218 -22.27 10.01 2.68
N ASP A 219 -21.22 10.03 1.86
CA ASP A 219 -19.84 10.18 2.31
C ASP A 219 -19.64 11.51 3.06
N ARG A 220 -20.21 12.62 2.57
CA ARG A 220 -20.14 13.92 3.27
C ARG A 220 -20.89 13.91 4.60
N LYS A 221 -22.06 13.27 4.69
CA LYS A 221 -22.83 13.11 5.93
C LYS A 221 -22.05 12.27 6.93
N LEU A 222 -21.48 11.15 6.48
CA LEU A 222 -20.63 10.29 7.30
C LEU A 222 -19.42 11.05 7.85
N ALA A 223 -18.71 11.83 7.02
CA ALA A 223 -17.58 12.65 7.48
C ALA A 223 -17.99 13.67 8.56
N ARG A 224 -19.18 14.26 8.47
CA ARG A 224 -19.70 15.16 9.52
C ARG A 224 -19.99 14.40 10.81
N GLN A 225 -20.69 13.27 10.70
CA GLN A 225 -21.01 12.43 11.85
C GLN A 225 -19.73 11.99 12.59
N LEU A 226 -18.71 11.51 11.87
CA LEU A 226 -17.44 11.08 12.47
C LEU A 226 -16.67 12.23 13.15
N ARG A 227 -16.81 13.47 12.68
CA ARG A 227 -16.24 14.66 13.35
C ARG A 227 -17.02 15.03 14.60
N GLU A 228 -18.34 14.97 14.54
CA GLU A 228 -19.24 15.33 15.64
C GLU A 228 -19.21 14.33 16.79
N THR A 229 -19.07 13.03 16.49
CA THR A 229 -19.03 11.97 17.52
C THR A 229 -17.73 11.96 18.33
N GLY A 230 -16.80 12.90 18.10
CA GLY A 230 -15.57 13.01 18.87
C GLY A 230 -14.67 11.78 18.73
N GLU A 231 -14.86 11.03 17.65
CA GLU A 231 -14.05 9.89 17.22
C GLU A 231 -12.65 10.37 16.75
N SER A 232 -12.01 11.20 17.56
CA SER A 232 -10.71 11.84 17.35
C SER A 232 -9.59 10.82 17.54
N ALA A 233 -9.33 10.02 16.52
CA ALA A 233 -8.08 9.27 16.38
C ALA A 233 -7.00 10.12 15.69
N PRO A 234 -5.71 9.76 15.85
CA PRO A 234 -4.60 10.49 15.27
C PRO A 234 -4.79 10.61 13.76
N VAL A 235 -4.90 11.86 13.35
CA VAL A 235 -5.12 12.28 11.98
C VAL A 235 -3.80 12.11 11.22
N LEU A 236 -3.78 11.26 10.19
CA LEU A 236 -2.69 11.17 9.20
C LEU A 236 -2.48 12.51 8.42
N ALA A 237 -3.27 13.54 8.71
CA ALA A 237 -3.39 14.77 7.94
C ALA A 237 -2.64 16.00 8.50
N SER A 238 -1.69 15.86 9.44
CA SER A 238 -0.90 17.00 9.91
C SER A 238 0.49 17.15 9.28
N VAL A 239 0.85 16.38 8.25
CA VAL A 239 2.11 16.58 7.52
C VAL A 239 1.88 17.49 6.31
N ALA A 240 1.73 18.78 6.57
CA ALA A 240 2.09 19.81 5.60
C ALA A 240 3.43 20.42 6.09
N PRO A 241 4.47 20.52 5.25
CA PRO A 241 5.77 21.05 5.68
C PRO A 241 5.66 22.55 5.92
N ASP A 242 5.99 22.99 7.14
CA ASP A 242 6.23 24.40 7.47
C ASP A 242 7.65 24.78 7.02
N PRO A 243 7.80 25.67 6.01
CA PRO A 243 9.09 25.94 5.39
C PRO A 243 10.05 26.78 6.25
N GLU A 244 9.62 27.31 7.39
CA GLU A 244 10.44 28.23 8.21
C GLU A 244 11.05 27.59 9.46
N ARG A 245 10.76 26.32 9.75
CA ARG A 245 11.26 25.66 10.97
C ARG A 245 12.66 25.08 10.75
N PRO A 246 13.72 25.60 11.41
CA PRO A 246 15.06 25.02 11.28
C PRO A 246 15.09 23.59 11.82
N ALA A 247 15.81 22.71 11.14
CA ALA A 247 15.94 21.30 11.52
C ALA A 247 16.47 21.15 12.96
N ASP A 248 15.82 20.29 13.75
CA ASP A 248 16.21 20.02 15.14
C ASP A 248 17.64 19.42 15.17
N PRO A 249 18.62 20.09 15.79
CA PRO A 249 20.01 19.65 15.78
C PRO A 249 20.22 18.27 16.43
N ARG A 250 19.30 17.83 17.31
CA ARG A 250 19.38 16.50 17.95
C ARG A 250 19.04 15.36 16.98
N LEU A 251 18.22 15.62 15.96
CA LEU A 251 17.91 14.65 14.92
C LEU A 251 19.08 14.50 13.93
N ALA A 252 19.74 15.62 13.59
CA ALA A 252 20.94 15.59 12.77
C ALA A 252 22.05 14.74 13.41
N GLU A 253 22.32 14.93 14.71
CA GLU A 253 23.31 14.12 15.44
C GLU A 253 22.93 12.63 15.53
N MET A 254 21.64 12.32 15.65
CA MET A 254 21.18 10.92 15.72
C MET A 254 21.29 10.21 14.36
N PHE A 255 20.96 10.90 13.26
CA PHE A 255 21.13 10.36 11.91
C PHE A 255 22.61 10.20 11.56
N GLU A 256 23.46 11.16 11.92
CA GLU A 256 24.91 11.06 11.72
C GLU A 256 25.51 9.88 12.50
N ARG A 257 25.01 9.60 13.72
CA ARG A 257 25.42 8.43 14.51
C ARG A 257 25.00 7.12 13.85
N LEU A 258 23.76 7.03 13.37
CA LEU A 258 23.24 5.82 12.72
C LEU A 258 23.89 5.56 11.35
N GLU A 259 24.19 6.61 10.58
CA GLU A 259 24.95 6.50 9.33
C GLU A 259 26.37 6.04 9.59
N LYS A 260 27.00 6.50 10.68
CA LYS A 260 28.34 6.07 11.08
C LYS A 260 28.37 4.61 11.54
N GLU A 261 27.39 4.18 12.33
CA GLU A 261 27.23 2.78 12.75
C GLU A 261 26.97 1.86 11.55
N ALA A 262 26.13 2.29 10.59
CA ALA A 262 25.87 1.54 9.36
C ALA A 262 27.11 1.48 8.44
N ALA A 263 27.92 2.55 8.39
CA ALA A 263 29.18 2.57 7.64
C ALA A 263 30.23 1.65 8.27
N GLU A 264 30.30 1.56 9.60
CA GLU A 264 31.16 0.63 10.32
C GLU A 264 30.74 -0.83 10.10
N ALA A 265 29.44 -1.12 10.11
CA ALA A 265 28.92 -2.45 9.77
C ALA A 265 29.28 -2.88 8.33
N ARG A 266 29.22 -1.97 7.36
CA ARG A 266 29.64 -2.25 5.97
C ARG A 266 31.14 -2.51 5.87
N ARG A 267 31.96 -1.81 6.67
CA ARG A 267 33.42 -2.03 6.70
C ARG A 267 33.77 -3.41 7.27
N THR A 268 33.15 -3.84 8.35
CA THR A 268 33.40 -5.16 8.95
C THR A 268 32.93 -6.30 8.05
N GLU A 269 31.80 -6.13 7.36
CA GLU A 269 31.28 -7.12 6.41
C GLU A 269 32.16 -7.24 5.13
N SER A 270 32.69 -6.12 4.65
CA SER A 270 33.65 -6.10 3.53
C SER A 270 35.03 -6.66 3.91
N ALA A 271 35.45 -6.53 5.18
CA ALA A 271 36.67 -7.13 5.71
C ALA A 271 36.53 -8.66 5.88
N GLY A 272 35.36 -9.14 6.29
CA GLY A 272 35.05 -10.58 6.39
C GLY A 272 35.09 -11.30 5.03
N LYS A 273 34.69 -10.63 3.94
CA LYS A 273 34.77 -11.18 2.57
C LYS A 273 36.19 -11.25 2.00
N LYS A 274 37.14 -10.45 2.49
CA LYS A 274 38.56 -10.52 2.06
C LYS A 274 39.37 -11.62 2.77
N GLY A 275 38.87 -12.16 3.88
CA GLY A 275 39.53 -13.24 4.63
C GLY A 275 39.27 -14.66 4.10
N ALA A 276 38.32 -14.84 3.16
CA ALA A 276 37.94 -16.15 2.63
C ALA A 276 38.57 -16.51 1.27
N GLY A 277 39.45 -15.66 0.73
CA GLY A 277 40.12 -15.87 -0.56
C GLY A 277 41.63 -15.88 -0.44
N ASN A 278 42.19 -17.10 -0.31
CA ASN A 278 43.59 -17.53 -0.49
C ASN A 278 44.17 -18.24 0.74
N ALA A 279 43.75 -19.48 0.95
CA ALA A 279 44.68 -20.50 1.43
C ALA A 279 45.43 -21.04 0.21
N PRO A 280 46.77 -20.95 0.13
CA PRO A 280 47.51 -21.56 -0.96
C PRO A 280 47.39 -23.10 -0.84
N MET A 281 46.97 -23.75 -1.92
CA MET A 281 47.12 -25.21 -2.07
C MET A 281 48.60 -25.54 -1.90
N LYS A 282 48.92 -26.44 -0.97
CA LYS A 282 50.27 -27.00 -0.86
C LYS A 282 50.48 -28.00 -1.99
N GLU A 283 51.59 -27.83 -2.68
CA GLU A 283 52.06 -28.60 -3.83
C GLU A 283 52.73 -29.92 -3.37
N GLU A 284 52.07 -30.68 -2.49
CA GLU A 284 52.58 -31.99 -2.00
C GLU A 284 51.61 -33.16 -2.26
N ASP A 285 50.45 -32.94 -2.90
CA ASP A 285 49.48 -34.00 -3.23
C ASP A 285 49.39 -34.29 -4.74
N LEU A 286 50.51 -34.12 -5.47
CA LEU A 286 50.65 -34.54 -6.87
C LEU A 286 51.87 -35.47 -7.02
N GLU A 287 51.81 -36.63 -6.38
CA GLU A 287 52.42 -37.89 -6.85
C GLU A 287 51.48 -39.07 -6.58
#